data_AF-A0A955DX51-F1
#
_entry.id   AF-A0A955DX51-F1
#
_cell.length_a   1.000
_cell.length_b   1.000
_cell.length_c   1.000
_cell.angle_alpha   90.00
_cell.angle_beta   90.00
_cell.angle_gamma   90.00
#
_symmetry.space_group_name_H-M   'P 1'
#
loop_
_entity.id
_entity.type
_entity.pdbx_description
1 polymer ?
#
loop_
_entity_poly.entity_id
_entity_poly.type
_entity_poly.pdbx_seq_one_letter_code
_entity_poly.pdbx_strand_id
1 'polypeptide(L)'
;MIARKEIERKDGTVAKKGLAQIPEIVSYIRAHNAAVEANGGLHPESGREKLREILLSGGDPMVLNNRKIAQWLGALAEAGVESIRIGTKEMAFYPRRFDGAFLTMLDRFHETYPQVGLHMMLHFEHPDEILQKDEDGNYVEDAQGFKQWIPDTGAAMRGLAGRGWLTVENQAPIIRGINDDPNALRILQREFKRAGGENHYFFCGRDIVAYKAFNIPIERAWQILNESQKGLSGIENHARLSITHYKGKTEVNAVTNEPIPGLKGSENGVVIFKILRNAGSAPDRGKVCIVGRNPDAVWFDGYNDRVLFDEAGLYDYARVDKPGMAPASMMRRGCS
;
A
#
# COMPACT_ATOMS: atom_id res chain seq x y z
N MET A 1 7.72 11.80 3.98
CA MET A 1 8.27 12.20 5.30
C MET A 1 7.33 11.70 6.38
N ILE A 2 7.82 10.84 7.29
CA ILE A 2 7.02 10.09 8.28
C ILE A 2 6.01 11.03 8.95
N ALA A 3 4.76 10.98 8.50
CA ALA A 3 3.69 11.78 9.07
C ALA A 3 3.39 11.18 10.45
N ARG A 4 3.81 11.85 11.51
CA ARG A 4 3.32 11.49 12.85
C ARG A 4 1.83 11.85 12.88
N LYS A 5 0.97 10.87 13.14
CA LYS A 5 -0.46 11.10 13.38
C LYS A 5 -0.64 12.19 14.42
N GLU A 6 -1.67 13.02 14.20
CA GLU A 6 -2.21 13.88 15.26
C GLU A 6 -2.58 12.99 16.45
N ILE A 7 -2.06 13.31 17.64
CA ILE A 7 -2.46 12.69 18.89
C ILE A 7 -3.24 13.76 19.63
N GLU A 8 -4.53 13.53 19.82
CA GLU A 8 -5.37 14.38 20.65
C GLU A 8 -4.89 14.23 22.10
N ARG A 9 -4.39 15.32 22.68
CA ARG A 9 -4.09 15.36 24.12
C ARG A 9 -5.42 15.37 24.89
N LYS A 10 -5.43 14.83 26.11
CA LYS A 10 -6.61 14.81 26.99
C LYS A 10 -7.20 16.20 27.29
N ASP A 11 -6.48 17.27 26.96
CA ASP A 11 -6.87 18.68 27.12
C ASP A 11 -7.50 19.31 25.85
N GLY A 12 -7.72 18.54 24.77
CA GLY A 12 -8.32 19.02 23.53
C GLY A 12 -7.39 19.84 22.64
N THR A 13 -6.09 19.94 22.96
CA THR A 13 -5.12 20.62 22.09
C THR A 13 -4.58 19.69 21.00
N VAL A 14 -4.74 20.11 19.74
CA VAL A 14 -4.12 19.45 18.57
C VAL A 14 -2.76 20.09 18.31
N ALA A 15 -1.69 19.41 18.72
CA ALA A 15 -0.34 19.81 18.32
C ALA A 15 -0.10 19.40 16.86
N LYS A 16 0.04 20.38 15.94
CA LYS A 16 0.61 20.14 14.61
C LYS A 16 2.03 19.60 14.80
N LYS A 17 2.21 18.28 14.79
CA LYS A 17 3.54 17.69 14.84
C LYS A 17 4.24 17.99 13.52
N GLY A 18 5.32 18.76 13.60
CA GLY A 18 6.15 19.13 12.46
C GLY A 18 6.76 17.93 11.74
N LEU A 19 7.44 18.22 10.64
CA LEU A 19 8.14 17.22 9.82
C LEU A 19 9.10 16.38 10.68
N ALA A 20 9.08 15.06 10.48
CA ALA A 20 10.03 14.16 11.13
C ALA A 20 11.47 14.63 10.87
N GLN A 21 12.30 14.64 11.91
CA GLN A 21 13.71 15.03 11.84
C GLN A 21 14.60 13.79 11.94
N ILE A 22 15.68 13.76 11.15
CA ILE A 22 16.62 12.63 11.12
C ILE A 22 17.12 12.26 12.53
N PRO A 23 17.60 13.21 13.37
CA PRO A 23 18.11 12.86 14.70
C PRO A 23 17.07 12.16 15.57
N GLU A 24 15.83 12.62 15.55
CA GLU A 24 14.75 12.02 16.35
C GLU A 24 14.44 10.58 15.92
N ILE A 25 14.38 10.34 14.60
CA ILE A 25 14.06 9.02 14.05
C ILE A 25 15.21 8.04 14.30
N VAL A 26 16.45 8.48 14.08
CA VAL A 26 17.65 7.64 14.32
C VAL A 26 17.77 7.29 15.80
N SER A 27 17.61 8.26 16.71
CA SER A 27 17.62 8.01 18.15
C SER A 27 16.54 7.02 18.56
N TYR A 28 15.33 7.16 18.02
CA TYR A 28 14.24 6.22 18.30
C TYR A 28 14.54 4.79 17.82
N ILE A 29 15.05 4.64 16.59
CA ILE A 29 15.40 3.32 16.04
C ILE A 29 16.46 2.64 16.90
N ARG A 30 17.53 3.37 17.25
CA ARG A 30 18.62 2.84 18.08
C ARG A 30 18.13 2.44 19.47
N ALA A 31 17.36 3.30 20.13
CA ALA A 31 16.81 3.01 21.45
C ALA A 31 15.86 1.80 21.43
N HIS A 32 14.96 1.73 20.47
CA HIS A 32 14.04 0.59 20.31
C HIS A 32 14.82 -0.70 20.06
N ASN A 33 15.76 -0.69 19.12
CA ASN A 33 16.52 -1.89 18.75
C ASN A 33 17.46 -2.37 19.87
N ALA A 34 18.05 -1.45 20.65
CA ALA A 34 18.82 -1.82 21.83
C ALA A 34 17.93 -2.48 22.91
N ALA A 35 16.72 -1.96 23.12
CA ALA A 35 15.76 -2.56 24.06
C ALA A 35 15.28 -3.95 23.59
N VAL A 36 15.08 -4.13 22.28
CA VAL A 36 14.79 -5.44 21.66
C VAL A 36 15.92 -6.43 21.91
N GLU A 37 17.16 -6.04 21.62
CA GLU A 37 18.34 -6.88 21.78
C GLU A 37 18.56 -7.28 23.25
N ALA A 38 18.44 -6.33 24.17
CA ALA A 38 18.56 -6.57 25.61
C ALA A 38 17.45 -7.48 26.18
N ASN A 39 16.31 -7.59 25.51
CA ASN A 39 15.14 -8.36 25.95
C ASN A 39 14.84 -9.55 25.03
N GLY A 40 15.88 -10.25 24.58
CA GLY A 40 15.74 -11.55 23.90
C GLY A 40 15.07 -11.48 22.52
N GLY A 41 15.13 -10.33 21.84
CA GLY A 41 14.57 -10.15 20.49
C GLY A 41 13.18 -9.52 20.45
N LEU A 42 12.61 -9.13 21.60
CA LEU A 42 11.31 -8.44 21.68
C LEU A 42 11.40 -7.20 22.56
N HIS A 43 10.85 -6.07 22.11
CA HIS A 43 10.82 -4.85 22.91
C HIS A 43 9.92 -5.05 24.14
N PRO A 44 10.35 -4.67 25.36
CA PRO A 44 9.66 -5.00 26.61
C PRO A 44 8.23 -4.44 26.69
N GLU A 45 8.03 -3.19 26.26
CA GLU A 45 6.68 -2.57 26.32
C GLU A 45 5.80 -2.90 25.12
N SER A 46 6.36 -2.85 23.90
CA SER A 46 5.55 -2.97 22.68
C SER A 46 5.40 -4.40 22.18
N GLY A 47 6.21 -5.35 22.69
CA GLY A 47 6.26 -6.72 22.20
C GLY A 47 6.70 -6.84 20.73
N ARG A 48 7.29 -5.77 20.17
CA ARG A 48 7.71 -5.72 18.77
C ARG A 48 9.16 -6.14 18.62
N GLU A 49 9.46 -6.78 17.50
CA GLU A 49 10.82 -7.09 17.08
C GLU A 49 11.59 -5.81 16.69
N LYS A 50 12.84 -6.03 16.27
CA LYS A 50 13.74 -5.00 15.74
C LYS A 50 13.04 -4.20 14.63
N LEU A 51 13.13 -2.88 14.72
CA LEU A 51 12.79 -1.99 13.62
C LEU A 51 13.84 -2.14 12.51
N ARG A 52 13.52 -2.99 11.54
CA ARG A 52 14.38 -3.33 10.40
C ARG A 52 13.94 -2.70 9.08
N GLU A 53 12.73 -2.15 9.01
CA GLU A 53 12.14 -1.63 7.77
C GLU A 53 11.57 -0.22 7.99
N ILE A 54 11.87 0.70 7.08
CA ILE A 54 11.30 2.05 7.06
C ILE A 54 10.65 2.34 5.71
N LEU A 55 9.43 2.89 5.74
CA LEU A 55 8.77 3.43 4.56
C LEU A 55 8.76 4.97 4.64
N LEU A 56 9.49 5.62 3.74
CA LEU A 56 9.37 7.05 3.47
C LEU A 56 8.11 7.28 2.62
N SER A 57 7.03 7.72 3.27
CA SER A 57 5.73 8.04 2.65
C SER A 57 5.08 9.26 3.34
N GLY A 58 3.79 9.54 3.11
CA GLY A 58 3.07 10.75 3.55
C GLY A 58 2.66 11.60 2.35
N GLY A 59 2.94 12.91 2.38
CA GLY A 59 3.14 13.65 1.12
C GLY A 59 4.29 13.01 0.31
N ASP A 60 4.62 13.52 -0.88
CA ASP A 60 5.58 12.84 -1.75
C ASP A 60 7.04 13.08 -1.31
N PRO A 61 7.84 12.03 -0.97
CA PRO A 61 9.25 12.16 -0.64
C PRO A 61 10.09 12.71 -1.78
N MET A 62 9.68 12.54 -3.04
CA MET A 62 10.43 12.98 -4.21
C MET A 62 10.37 14.49 -4.44
N VAL A 63 9.53 15.21 -3.68
CA VAL A 63 9.58 16.68 -3.54
C VAL A 63 10.87 17.13 -2.85
N LEU A 64 11.52 16.25 -2.08
CA LEU A 64 12.83 16.53 -1.50
C LEU A 64 13.92 16.48 -2.58
N ASN A 65 14.90 17.38 -2.48
CA ASN A 65 16.08 17.33 -3.34
C ASN A 65 16.97 16.10 -3.04
N ASN A 66 17.84 15.74 -3.99
CA ASN A 66 18.70 14.56 -3.90
C ASN A 66 19.58 14.56 -2.63
N ARG A 67 20.05 15.75 -2.19
CA ARG A 67 20.85 15.87 -0.95
C ARG A 67 20.07 15.42 0.28
N LYS A 68 18.83 15.88 0.43
CA LYS A 68 17.97 15.49 1.55
C LYS A 68 17.60 14.02 1.51
N ILE A 69 17.31 13.47 0.31
CA ILE A 69 17.05 12.03 0.16
C ILE A 69 18.29 11.22 0.58
N ALA A 70 19.48 11.57 0.09
CA ALA A 70 20.72 10.91 0.47
C ALA A 70 20.98 10.94 1.98
N GLN A 71 20.73 12.10 2.63
CA GLN A 71 20.85 12.24 4.09
C GLN A 71 19.92 11.28 4.83
N TRP A 72 18.66 11.15 4.39
CA TRP A 72 17.73 10.19 4.98
C TRP A 72 18.16 8.75 4.76
N LEU A 73 18.55 8.38 3.54
CA LEU A 73 18.97 7.02 3.22
C LEU A 73 20.19 6.59 4.06
N GLY A 74 21.24 7.43 4.08
CA GLY A 74 22.45 7.17 4.86
C GLY A 74 22.16 7.07 6.36
N ALA A 75 21.43 8.04 6.92
CA ALA A 75 21.14 8.04 8.36
C ALA A 75 20.29 6.84 8.81
N LEU A 76 19.35 6.37 7.96
CA LEU A 76 18.56 5.18 8.25
C LEU A 76 19.41 3.90 8.17
N ALA A 77 20.29 3.79 7.17
CA ALA A 77 21.24 2.68 7.07
C ALA A 77 22.17 2.62 8.28
N GLU A 78 22.76 3.76 8.68
CA GLU A 78 23.59 3.89 9.89
C GLU A 78 22.84 3.66 11.22
N ALA A 79 21.51 3.74 11.20
CA ALA A 79 20.66 3.38 12.34
C ALA A 79 20.40 1.86 12.43
N GLY A 80 20.88 1.07 11.46
CA GLY A 80 20.72 -0.38 11.42
C GLY A 80 19.44 -0.86 10.75
N VAL A 81 18.82 -0.04 9.91
CA VAL A 81 17.68 -0.42 9.06
C VAL A 81 18.18 -1.30 7.91
N GLU A 82 17.45 -2.37 7.63
CA GLU A 82 17.80 -3.38 6.61
C GLU A 82 17.03 -3.17 5.30
N SER A 83 15.88 -2.53 5.34
CA SER A 83 15.06 -2.24 4.17
C SER A 83 14.46 -0.84 4.23
N ILE A 84 14.64 -0.07 3.14
CA ILE A 84 14.08 1.26 2.98
C ILE A 84 13.15 1.23 1.77
N ARG A 85 11.92 1.68 1.97
CA ARG A 85 10.94 1.89 0.90
C ARG A 85 10.70 3.37 0.69
N ILE A 86 10.60 3.82 -0.55
CA ILE A 86 10.20 5.19 -0.91
C ILE A 86 8.88 5.12 -1.67
N GLY A 87 7.80 5.62 -1.07
CA GLY A 87 6.49 5.71 -1.72
C GLY A 87 6.30 7.05 -2.41
N THR A 88 6.02 7.05 -3.71
CA THR A 88 5.94 8.26 -4.53
C THR A 88 4.97 8.11 -5.71
N LYS A 89 4.22 9.17 -6.02
CA LYS A 89 3.46 9.32 -7.27
C LYS A 89 4.18 10.25 -8.26
N GLU A 90 5.29 10.86 -7.84
CA GLU A 90 6.06 11.81 -8.64
C GLU A 90 6.48 11.26 -10.01
N MET A 91 6.66 9.94 -10.18
CA MET A 91 6.98 9.39 -11.50
C MET A 91 5.84 9.58 -12.51
N ALA A 92 4.57 9.54 -12.06
CA ALA A 92 3.42 9.79 -12.91
C ALA A 92 3.26 11.28 -13.26
N PHE A 93 3.64 12.18 -12.34
CA PHE A 93 3.47 13.63 -12.53
C PHE A 93 4.68 14.33 -13.16
N TYR A 94 5.89 13.95 -12.74
CA TYR A 94 7.13 14.57 -13.16
C TYR A 94 8.26 13.52 -13.28
N PRO A 95 8.19 12.63 -14.30
CA PRO A 95 9.17 11.55 -14.50
C PRO A 95 10.62 12.05 -14.63
N ARG A 96 10.84 13.28 -15.13
CA ARG A 96 12.17 13.90 -15.20
C ARG A 96 12.84 14.14 -13.84
N ARG A 97 12.11 13.98 -12.73
CA ARG A 97 12.69 13.95 -11.38
C ARG A 97 13.69 12.80 -11.20
N PHE A 98 13.51 11.70 -11.94
CA PHE A 98 14.33 10.49 -11.88
C PHE A 98 15.50 10.56 -12.88
N ASP A 99 16.23 11.67 -12.84
CA ASP A 99 17.33 11.97 -13.75
C ASP A 99 18.63 11.23 -13.39
N GLY A 100 19.67 11.41 -14.22
CA GLY A 100 20.98 10.82 -13.98
C GLY A 100 21.57 11.19 -12.61
N ALA A 101 21.36 12.41 -12.11
CA ALA A 101 21.89 12.82 -10.81
C ALA A 101 21.19 12.10 -9.65
N PHE A 102 19.88 11.87 -9.74
CA PHE A 102 19.15 11.06 -8.78
C PHE A 102 19.60 9.60 -8.81
N LEU A 103 19.70 9.03 -10.01
CA LEU A 103 20.13 7.65 -10.22
C LEU A 103 21.56 7.40 -9.72
N THR A 104 22.51 8.31 -9.97
CA THR A 104 23.87 8.25 -9.39
C THR A 104 23.87 8.39 -7.87
N MET A 105 22.97 9.19 -7.29
CA MET A 105 22.84 9.27 -5.83
C MET A 105 22.41 7.93 -5.22
N LEU A 106 21.48 7.22 -5.88
CA LEU A 106 21.07 5.88 -5.50
C LEU A 106 22.22 4.87 -5.61
N ASP A 107 23.00 4.92 -6.70
CA ASP A 107 24.16 4.03 -6.89
C ASP A 107 25.18 4.19 -5.76
N ARG A 108 25.54 5.44 -5.43
CA ARG A 108 26.47 5.72 -4.32
C ARG A 108 25.95 5.23 -2.98
N PHE A 109 24.64 5.34 -2.74
CA PHE A 109 24.02 4.79 -1.54
C PHE A 109 24.20 3.27 -1.48
N HIS A 110 23.94 2.56 -2.59
CA HIS A 110 24.11 1.11 -2.64
C HIS A 110 25.57 0.68 -2.54
N GLU A 111 26.50 1.37 -3.19
CA GLU A 111 27.95 1.13 -3.03
C GLU A 111 28.40 1.24 -1.56
N THR A 112 27.83 2.21 -0.84
CA THR A 112 28.16 2.43 0.58
C THR A 112 27.45 1.43 1.51
N TYR A 113 26.22 1.05 1.18
CA TYR A 113 25.35 0.21 2.01
C TYR A 113 24.75 -0.97 1.21
N PRO A 114 25.58 -1.87 0.66
CA PRO A 114 25.12 -2.90 -0.30
C PRO A 114 24.13 -3.90 0.30
N GLN A 115 24.13 -4.05 1.63
CA GLN A 115 23.23 -4.93 2.37
C GLN A 115 21.84 -4.34 2.61
N VAL A 116 21.64 -3.04 2.42
CA VAL A 116 20.35 -2.39 2.68
C VAL A 116 19.47 -2.47 1.43
N GLY A 117 18.34 -3.16 1.56
CA GLY A 117 17.36 -3.26 0.48
C GLY A 117 16.69 -1.91 0.20
N LEU A 118 16.66 -1.49 -1.07
CA LEU A 118 15.96 -0.28 -1.50
C LEU A 118 14.80 -0.63 -2.43
N HIS A 119 13.62 -0.09 -2.11
CA HIS A 119 12.39 -0.40 -2.84
C HIS A 119 11.64 0.89 -3.19
N MET A 120 11.28 1.05 -4.45
CA MET A 120 10.48 2.17 -4.95
C MET A 120 9.02 1.71 -5.04
N MET A 121 8.16 2.32 -4.24
CA MET A 121 6.72 2.07 -4.25
C MET A 121 6.04 3.17 -5.09
N LEU A 122 5.91 2.93 -6.38
CA LEU A 122 5.24 3.82 -7.33
C LEU A 122 3.71 3.77 -7.17
N HIS A 123 3.05 4.73 -7.80
CA HIS A 123 1.61 4.95 -7.66
C HIS A 123 0.97 5.33 -9.00
N PHE A 124 1.09 4.44 -9.98
CA PHE A 124 0.36 4.51 -11.24
C PHE A 124 -1.03 3.90 -11.09
N GLU A 125 -2.05 4.67 -11.43
CA GLU A 125 -3.47 4.34 -11.33
C GLU A 125 -4.03 3.89 -12.68
N HIS A 126 -3.54 4.43 -13.80
CA HIS A 126 -4.09 4.16 -15.12
C HIS A 126 -2.97 3.98 -16.16
N PRO A 127 -3.13 3.12 -17.19
CA PRO A 127 -2.16 2.98 -18.29
C PRO A 127 -1.84 4.30 -19.02
N ASP A 128 -2.72 5.29 -18.98
CA ASP A 128 -2.48 6.62 -19.56
C ASP A 128 -1.33 7.39 -18.89
N GLU A 129 -0.98 7.03 -17.66
CA GLU A 129 0.14 7.65 -16.95
C GLU A 129 1.50 7.07 -17.39
N ILE A 130 1.52 5.94 -18.10
CA ILE A 130 2.74 5.24 -18.54
C ILE A 130 2.85 5.10 -20.05
N LEU A 131 1.75 5.00 -20.79
CA LEU A 131 1.73 4.71 -22.22
C LEU A 131 1.37 5.93 -23.06
N GLN A 132 2.02 6.03 -24.21
CA GLN A 132 1.75 7.07 -25.19
C GLN A 132 0.42 6.79 -25.90
N LYS A 133 -0.36 7.84 -26.12
CA LYS A 133 -1.55 7.83 -26.97
C LYS A 133 -1.34 8.67 -28.23
N ASP A 134 -1.99 8.27 -29.32
CA ASP A 134 -2.12 9.07 -30.53
C ASP A 134 -3.23 10.13 -30.39
N GLU A 135 -3.47 10.90 -31.46
CA GLU A 135 -4.47 11.97 -31.50
C GLU A 135 -5.91 11.43 -31.34
N ASP A 136 -6.16 10.17 -31.71
CA ASP A 136 -7.45 9.49 -31.61
C ASP A 136 -7.66 8.82 -30.23
N GLY A 137 -6.65 8.88 -29.36
CA GLY A 137 -6.70 8.32 -28.00
C GLY A 137 -6.35 6.83 -27.91
N ASN A 138 -5.83 6.22 -28.97
CA ASN A 138 -5.37 4.83 -28.97
C ASN A 138 -3.94 4.76 -28.44
N TYR A 139 -3.59 3.66 -27.76
CA TYR A 139 -2.20 3.43 -27.37
C TYR A 139 -1.33 3.19 -28.60
N VAL A 140 -0.23 3.93 -28.70
CA VAL A 140 0.74 3.77 -29.77
C VAL A 140 1.46 2.44 -29.60
N GLU A 141 1.57 1.66 -30.67
CA GLU A 141 2.28 0.38 -30.70
C GLU A 141 3.44 0.44 -31.70
N ASP A 142 4.51 -0.33 -31.46
CA ASP A 142 5.54 -0.57 -32.48
C ASP A 142 5.08 -1.60 -33.52
N ALA A 143 5.92 -1.87 -34.51
CA ALA A 143 5.64 -2.82 -35.58
C ALA A 143 5.42 -4.27 -35.09
N GLN A 144 5.75 -4.56 -33.83
CA GLN A 144 5.60 -5.86 -33.19
C GLN A 144 4.40 -5.90 -32.23
N GLY A 145 3.64 -4.81 -32.11
CA GLY A 145 2.47 -4.70 -31.25
C GLY A 145 2.78 -4.40 -29.79
N PHE A 146 4.00 -3.94 -29.46
CA PHE A 146 4.32 -3.49 -28.11
C PHE A 146 3.92 -2.04 -27.90
N LYS A 147 3.17 -1.79 -26.83
CA LYS A 147 2.72 -0.45 -26.46
C LYS A 147 3.91 0.42 -26.06
N GLN A 148 3.96 1.60 -26.64
CA GLN A 148 5.03 2.57 -26.41
C GLN A 148 4.77 3.32 -25.11
N TRP A 149 5.83 3.40 -24.30
CA TRP A 149 5.80 4.21 -23.08
C TRP A 149 5.94 5.68 -23.42
N ILE A 150 5.34 6.54 -22.58
CA ILE A 150 5.66 7.98 -22.58
C ILE A 150 7.18 8.11 -22.41
N PRO A 151 7.90 8.83 -23.30
CA PRO A 151 9.36 8.79 -23.36
C PRO A 151 10.07 9.05 -22.02
N ASP A 152 9.66 10.11 -21.31
CA ASP A 152 10.25 10.48 -20.02
C ASP A 152 9.94 9.43 -18.93
N THR A 153 8.69 8.94 -18.86
CA THR A 153 8.28 7.90 -17.91
C THR A 153 9.03 6.59 -18.17
N GLY A 154 9.16 6.19 -19.44
CA GLY A 154 9.91 5.01 -19.83
C GLY A 154 11.41 5.13 -19.53
N ALA A 155 12.01 6.32 -19.72
CA ALA A 155 13.40 6.58 -19.35
C ALA A 155 13.61 6.48 -17.82
N ALA A 156 12.72 7.08 -17.02
CA ALA A 156 12.74 7.00 -15.57
C ALA A 156 12.60 5.55 -15.08
N MET A 157 11.64 4.80 -15.64
CA MET A 157 11.42 3.39 -15.29
C MET A 157 12.61 2.52 -15.64
N ARG A 158 13.17 2.63 -16.86
CA ARG A 158 14.41 1.91 -17.25
C ARG A 158 15.58 2.29 -16.35
N GLY A 159 15.68 3.56 -15.94
CA GLY A 159 16.66 4.03 -14.98
C GLY A 159 16.56 3.27 -13.67
N LEU A 160 15.37 3.15 -13.08
CA LEU A 160 15.20 2.39 -11.84
C LEU A 160 15.36 0.88 -12.04
N ALA A 161 14.61 0.29 -12.96
CA ALA A 161 14.55 -1.16 -13.17
C ALA A 161 15.88 -1.77 -13.67
N GLY A 162 16.72 -0.97 -14.33
CA GLY A 162 18.08 -1.40 -14.73
C GLY A 162 19.03 -1.65 -13.56
N ARG A 163 18.68 -1.23 -12.33
CA ARG A 163 19.45 -1.47 -11.11
C ARG A 163 18.94 -2.74 -10.43
N GLY A 164 19.50 -3.90 -10.75
CA GLY A 164 19.06 -5.19 -10.22
C GLY A 164 19.07 -5.36 -8.69
N TRP A 165 19.65 -4.41 -7.96
CA TRP A 165 19.63 -4.33 -6.49
C TRP A 165 18.46 -3.50 -5.93
N LEU A 166 17.73 -2.79 -6.79
CA LEU A 166 16.56 -1.96 -6.48
C LEU A 166 15.31 -2.64 -7.02
N THR A 167 14.25 -2.66 -6.23
CA THR A 167 12.94 -3.16 -6.69
C THR A 167 11.98 -2.00 -6.96
N VAL A 168 11.13 -2.15 -7.97
CA VAL A 168 10.11 -1.18 -8.32
C VAL A 168 8.75 -1.86 -8.25
N GLU A 169 7.88 -1.36 -7.40
CA GLU A 169 6.58 -1.94 -7.07
C GLU A 169 5.51 -0.88 -7.33
N ASN A 170 4.38 -1.26 -7.91
CA ASN A 170 3.23 -0.38 -8.04
C ASN A 170 2.17 -0.71 -6.98
N GLN A 171 1.56 0.34 -6.44
CA GLN A 171 0.37 0.21 -5.60
C GLN A 171 -0.61 1.34 -5.92
N ALA A 172 -1.90 1.03 -6.07
CA ALA A 172 -2.89 2.01 -6.48
C ALA A 172 -4.29 1.69 -5.94
N PRO A 173 -5.12 2.69 -5.58
CA PRO A 173 -6.54 2.47 -5.34
C PRO A 173 -7.27 2.13 -6.64
N ILE A 174 -8.38 1.39 -6.52
CA ILE A 174 -9.38 1.34 -7.58
C ILE A 174 -10.39 2.47 -7.34
N ILE A 175 -10.46 3.39 -8.30
CA ILE A 175 -11.20 4.64 -8.24
C ILE A 175 -12.26 4.67 -9.33
N ARG A 176 -13.48 5.02 -8.92
CA ARG A 176 -14.63 5.22 -9.80
C ARG A 176 -14.33 6.25 -10.90
N GLY A 177 -14.57 5.87 -12.16
CA GLY A 177 -14.42 6.73 -13.32
C GLY A 177 -12.97 7.03 -13.70
N ILE A 178 -11.99 6.40 -13.05
CA ILE A 178 -10.56 6.57 -13.35
C ILE A 178 -9.98 5.23 -13.81
N ASN A 179 -10.04 4.20 -12.98
CA ASN A 179 -9.44 2.89 -13.27
C ASN A 179 -10.32 1.71 -12.83
N ASP A 180 -11.62 1.93 -12.65
CA ASP A 180 -12.63 0.90 -12.38
C ASP A 180 -13.03 0.09 -13.64
N ASP A 181 -12.05 -0.15 -14.51
CA ASP A 181 -12.13 -0.93 -15.74
C ASP A 181 -11.13 -2.11 -15.71
N PRO A 182 -11.60 -3.37 -15.79
CA PRO A 182 -10.73 -4.54 -15.87
C PRO A 182 -9.70 -4.49 -17.01
N ASN A 183 -10.03 -3.89 -18.16
CA ASN A 183 -9.13 -3.82 -19.30
C ASN A 183 -7.99 -2.83 -19.05
N ALA A 184 -8.30 -1.63 -18.55
CA ALA A 184 -7.30 -0.66 -18.12
C ALA A 184 -6.31 -1.24 -17.11
N LEU A 185 -6.81 -1.91 -16.07
CA LEU A 185 -5.94 -2.56 -15.07
C LEU A 185 -5.10 -3.70 -15.66
N ARG A 186 -5.64 -4.47 -16.61
CA ARG A 186 -4.88 -5.53 -17.29
C ARG A 186 -3.72 -4.95 -18.08
N ILE A 187 -3.96 -3.88 -18.85
CA ILE A 187 -2.93 -3.19 -19.62
C ILE A 187 -1.86 -2.66 -18.67
N LEU A 188 -2.25 -1.93 -17.61
CA LEU A 188 -1.30 -1.40 -16.62
C LEU A 188 -0.43 -2.50 -16.01
N GLN A 189 -1.05 -3.58 -15.49
CA GLN A 189 -0.31 -4.68 -14.86
C GLN A 189 0.69 -5.32 -15.81
N ARG A 190 0.28 -5.56 -17.07
CA ARG A 190 1.11 -6.19 -18.10
C ARG A 190 2.29 -5.32 -18.51
N GLU A 191 2.02 -4.05 -18.83
CA GLU A 191 3.04 -3.12 -19.30
C GLU A 191 4.02 -2.76 -18.18
N PHE A 192 3.53 -2.57 -16.95
CA PHE A 192 4.38 -2.31 -15.79
C PHE A 192 5.33 -3.48 -15.49
N LYS A 193 4.81 -4.71 -15.54
CA LYS A 193 5.63 -5.92 -15.37
C LYS A 193 6.69 -6.06 -16.47
N ARG A 194 6.31 -5.80 -17.72
CA ARG A 194 7.25 -5.82 -18.86
C ARG A 194 8.40 -4.83 -18.69
N ALA A 195 8.14 -3.67 -18.08
CA ALA A 195 9.16 -2.66 -17.80
C ALA A 195 10.04 -2.96 -16.56
N GLY A 196 9.88 -4.14 -15.94
CA GLY A 196 10.67 -4.59 -14.79
C GLY A 196 10.10 -4.18 -13.43
N GLY A 197 8.83 -3.73 -13.40
CA GLY A 197 8.11 -3.45 -12.16
C GLY A 197 7.31 -4.66 -11.66
N GLU A 198 6.84 -4.59 -10.42
CA GLU A 198 5.97 -5.60 -9.79
C GLU A 198 4.63 -5.00 -9.37
N ASN A 199 3.55 -5.79 -9.47
CA ASN A 199 2.21 -5.32 -9.13
C ASN A 199 1.87 -5.74 -7.69
N HIS A 200 2.04 -4.83 -6.73
CA HIS A 200 1.92 -5.16 -5.31
C HIS A 200 0.45 -5.21 -4.84
N TYR A 201 -0.19 -4.03 -4.78
CA TYR A 201 -1.53 -3.88 -4.21
C TYR A 201 -2.41 -3.01 -5.09
N PHE A 202 -3.64 -3.48 -5.32
CA PHE A 202 -4.75 -2.59 -5.56
C PHE A 202 -5.51 -2.36 -4.26
N PHE A 203 -5.94 -1.13 -3.99
CA PHE A 203 -6.65 -0.80 -2.75
C PHE A 203 -8.14 -0.57 -2.97
N CYS A 204 -8.97 -1.11 -2.10
CA CYS A 204 -10.33 -0.60 -1.93
C CYS A 204 -10.29 0.83 -1.41
N GLY A 205 -11.20 1.67 -1.90
CA GLY A 205 -11.34 3.04 -1.43
C GLY A 205 -11.60 3.12 0.07
N ARG A 206 -11.07 4.16 0.73
CA ARG A 206 -11.23 4.38 2.17
C ARG A 206 -12.49 5.20 2.47
N ASP A 207 -13.04 5.03 3.67
CA ASP A 207 -14.06 5.92 4.22
C ASP A 207 -13.41 7.22 4.74
N ILE A 208 -13.22 8.20 3.86
CA ILE A 208 -12.70 9.55 4.17
C ILE A 208 -13.70 10.62 3.71
N VAL A 209 -13.75 11.80 4.33
CA VAL A 209 -14.73 12.85 3.94
C VAL A 209 -14.70 13.10 2.40
N ALA A 210 -15.87 13.08 1.76
CA ALA A 210 -16.09 13.10 0.29
C ALA A 210 -15.79 11.82 -0.52
N TYR A 211 -15.52 10.67 0.15
CA TYR A 211 -15.18 9.38 -0.49
C TYR A 211 -16.22 8.79 -1.45
N LYS A 212 -17.52 9.04 -1.24
CA LYS A 212 -18.58 8.35 -1.99
C LYS A 212 -18.51 8.60 -3.50
N ALA A 213 -17.94 9.73 -3.92
CA ALA A 213 -17.76 10.06 -5.33
C ALA A 213 -16.68 9.19 -6.01
N PHE A 214 -15.70 8.68 -5.27
CA PHE A 214 -14.53 7.98 -5.79
C PHE A 214 -14.53 6.48 -5.47
N ASN A 215 -15.25 6.05 -4.44
CA ASN A 215 -15.31 4.64 -4.05
C ASN A 215 -16.29 3.85 -4.91
N ILE A 216 -15.90 2.62 -5.21
CA ILE A 216 -16.76 1.56 -5.73
C ILE A 216 -17.00 0.51 -4.63
N PRO A 217 -18.07 -0.30 -4.71
CA PRO A 217 -18.28 -1.39 -3.76
C PRO A 217 -17.11 -2.37 -3.72
N ILE A 218 -16.86 -2.96 -2.54
CA ILE A 218 -15.74 -3.88 -2.29
C ILE A 218 -15.81 -5.10 -3.23
N GLU A 219 -16.99 -5.67 -3.40
CA GLU A 219 -17.19 -6.82 -4.29
C GLU A 219 -16.95 -6.45 -5.75
N ARG A 220 -17.31 -5.23 -6.14
CA ARG A 220 -17.04 -4.70 -7.49
C ARG A 220 -15.55 -4.49 -7.71
N ALA A 221 -14.83 -3.95 -6.74
CA ALA A 221 -13.36 -3.83 -6.79
C ALA A 221 -12.70 -5.21 -6.93
N TRP A 222 -13.18 -6.20 -6.17
CA TRP A 222 -12.71 -7.58 -6.26
C TRP A 222 -12.95 -8.17 -7.64
N GLN A 223 -14.16 -8.00 -8.17
CA GLN A 223 -14.51 -8.46 -9.51
C GLN A 223 -13.61 -7.81 -10.57
N ILE A 224 -13.41 -6.48 -10.51
CA ILE A 224 -12.58 -5.75 -11.47
C ILE A 224 -11.15 -6.29 -11.50
N LEU A 225 -10.54 -6.48 -10.33
CA LEU A 225 -9.19 -7.02 -10.25
C LEU A 225 -9.13 -8.45 -10.82
N ASN A 226 -10.05 -9.34 -10.43
CA ASN A 226 -10.07 -10.72 -10.92
C ASN A 226 -10.29 -10.78 -12.44
N GLU A 227 -11.21 -9.99 -12.99
CA GLU A 227 -11.42 -9.90 -14.44
C GLU A 227 -10.21 -9.33 -15.18
N SER A 228 -9.48 -8.39 -14.58
CA SER A 228 -8.24 -7.87 -15.17
C SER A 228 -7.18 -8.97 -15.31
N GLN A 229 -7.13 -9.91 -14.36
CA GLN A 229 -6.09 -10.94 -14.26
C GLN A 229 -6.31 -12.17 -15.15
N LYS A 230 -7.51 -12.41 -15.70
CA LYS A 230 -7.82 -13.57 -16.56
C LYS A 230 -6.98 -13.68 -17.84
N GLY A 231 -6.34 -12.60 -18.28
CA GLY A 231 -5.49 -12.55 -19.48
C GLY A 231 -4.00 -12.31 -19.19
N LEU A 232 -3.61 -12.36 -17.92
CA LEU A 232 -2.23 -12.15 -17.48
C LEU A 232 -1.52 -13.48 -17.29
N SER A 233 -0.22 -13.50 -17.54
CA SER A 233 0.65 -14.63 -17.22
C SER A 233 0.81 -14.81 -15.70
N GLY A 234 1.29 -15.98 -15.27
CA GLY A 234 1.49 -16.28 -13.85
C GLY A 234 2.48 -15.35 -13.11
N ILE A 235 3.36 -14.66 -13.85
CA ILE A 235 4.28 -13.68 -13.27
C ILE A 235 3.70 -12.27 -13.23
N GLU A 236 2.62 -12.01 -13.97
CA GLU A 236 1.92 -10.73 -14.02
C GLU A 236 0.74 -10.69 -13.02
N ASN A 237 0.10 -11.83 -12.74
CA ASN A 237 -1.17 -11.95 -12.03
C ASN A 237 -1.07 -12.10 -10.48
N HIS A 238 -0.12 -11.45 -9.83
CA HIS A 238 0.13 -11.61 -8.39
C HIS A 238 -0.37 -10.46 -7.51
N ALA A 239 -0.95 -9.41 -8.12
CA ALA A 239 -1.48 -8.26 -7.38
C ALA A 239 -2.66 -8.67 -6.49
N ARG A 240 -2.69 -8.14 -5.27
CA ARG A 240 -3.76 -8.43 -4.28
C ARG A 240 -4.68 -7.24 -4.11
N LEU A 241 -5.97 -7.51 -3.92
CA LEU A 241 -6.91 -6.48 -3.50
C LEU A 241 -6.85 -6.31 -1.98
N SER A 242 -6.31 -5.19 -1.52
CA SER A 242 -6.18 -4.87 -0.11
C SER A 242 -7.19 -3.82 0.35
N ILE A 243 -7.71 -4.03 1.55
CA ILE A 243 -8.51 -3.06 2.28
C ILE A 243 -7.87 -2.84 3.65
N THR A 244 -7.84 -1.58 4.10
CA THR A 244 -7.22 -1.22 5.39
C THR A 244 -8.22 -1.42 6.52
N HIS A 245 -7.80 -2.08 7.59
CA HIS A 245 -8.57 -2.26 8.81
C HIS A 245 -7.75 -1.81 10.02
N TYR A 246 -8.39 -1.58 11.18
CA TYR A 246 -7.65 -1.17 12.39
C TYR A 246 -6.66 -2.24 12.86
N LYS A 247 -6.94 -3.51 12.57
CA LYS A 247 -6.01 -4.63 12.84
C LYS A 247 -4.81 -4.65 11.88
N GLY A 248 -4.89 -3.99 10.73
CA GLY A 248 -3.83 -3.97 9.73
C GLY A 248 -4.36 -4.10 8.31
N LYS A 249 -3.51 -4.60 7.40
CA LYS A 249 -3.89 -4.83 6.01
C LYS A 249 -4.65 -6.15 5.89
N THR A 250 -5.83 -6.07 5.31
CA THR A 250 -6.70 -7.19 4.99
C THR A 250 -6.78 -7.35 3.48
N GLU A 251 -6.94 -8.58 3.02
CA GLU A 251 -7.21 -8.94 1.63
C GLU A 251 -8.70 -9.21 1.47
N VAL A 252 -9.32 -8.71 0.41
CA VAL A 252 -10.58 -9.26 -0.10
C VAL A 252 -10.19 -10.50 -0.88
N ASN A 253 -10.19 -11.66 -0.23
CA ASN A 253 -9.56 -12.86 -0.75
C ASN A 253 -10.45 -13.57 -1.78
N ALA A 254 -11.74 -13.72 -1.49
CA ALA A 254 -12.68 -14.35 -2.39
C ALA A 254 -14.09 -13.79 -2.25
N VAL A 255 -14.84 -13.87 -3.33
CA VAL A 255 -16.28 -13.61 -3.37
C VAL A 255 -16.94 -14.80 -4.08
N THR A 256 -17.89 -15.47 -3.42
CA THR A 256 -18.62 -16.61 -4.00
C THR A 256 -20.00 -16.18 -4.46
N ASN A 257 -20.58 -16.89 -5.42
CA ASN A 257 -21.94 -16.63 -5.93
C ASN A 257 -22.96 -17.70 -5.52
N GLU A 258 -22.49 -18.84 -5.01
CA GLU A 258 -23.32 -19.98 -4.63
C GLU A 258 -23.41 -20.11 -3.11
N PRO A 259 -24.53 -20.66 -2.59
CA PRO A 259 -24.68 -20.93 -1.18
C PRO A 259 -23.69 -21.98 -0.68
N ILE A 260 -23.25 -21.81 0.57
CA ILE A 260 -22.47 -22.82 1.27
C ILE A 260 -23.46 -23.76 1.97
N PRO A 261 -23.53 -25.05 1.59
CA PRO A 261 -24.48 -25.98 2.19
C PRO A 261 -24.35 -26.02 3.72
N GLY A 262 -25.48 -25.80 4.42
CA GLY A 262 -25.55 -25.80 5.88
C GLY A 262 -25.15 -24.48 6.56
N LEU A 263 -24.72 -23.45 5.82
CA LEU A 263 -24.39 -22.15 6.38
C LEU A 263 -25.50 -21.13 6.12
N LYS A 264 -26.31 -20.85 7.14
CA LYS A 264 -27.35 -19.79 7.11
C LYS A 264 -26.71 -18.43 6.84
N GLY A 265 -27.34 -17.60 6.00
CA GLY A 265 -26.83 -16.27 5.63
C GLY A 265 -25.88 -16.28 4.43
N SER A 266 -25.58 -17.46 3.88
CA SER A 266 -24.76 -17.61 2.67
C SER A 266 -25.59 -17.76 1.39
N GLU A 267 -26.91 -17.54 1.43
CA GLU A 267 -27.85 -17.90 0.35
C GLU A 267 -27.48 -17.27 -1.01
N ASN A 268 -26.81 -16.11 -0.99
CA ASN A 268 -26.33 -15.40 -2.17
C ASN A 268 -24.81 -15.53 -2.39
N GLY A 269 -24.14 -16.43 -1.66
CA GLY A 269 -22.69 -16.52 -1.53
C GLY A 269 -22.14 -15.72 -0.35
N VAL A 270 -20.81 -15.63 -0.27
CA VAL A 270 -20.08 -14.97 0.82
C VAL A 270 -18.94 -14.10 0.30
N VAL A 271 -18.47 -13.18 1.13
CA VAL A 271 -17.19 -12.48 0.98
C VAL A 271 -16.23 -13.02 2.04
N ILE A 272 -15.02 -13.38 1.61
CA ILE A 272 -13.97 -13.88 2.49
C ILE A 272 -12.85 -12.85 2.58
N PHE A 273 -12.64 -12.32 3.77
CA PHE A 273 -11.52 -11.48 4.11
C PHE A 273 -10.40 -12.29 4.76
N LYS A 274 -9.15 -11.92 4.51
CA LYS A 274 -7.97 -12.57 5.11
C LYS A 274 -6.97 -11.55 5.60
N ILE A 275 -6.45 -11.71 6.82
CA ILE A 275 -5.40 -10.81 7.34
C ILE A 275 -4.09 -11.06 6.57
N LEU A 276 -3.57 -10.01 5.92
CA LEU A 276 -2.26 -10.04 5.28
C LEU A 276 -1.15 -9.69 6.26
N ARG A 277 -1.34 -8.61 7.01
CA ARG A 277 -0.34 -8.08 7.95
C ARG A 277 -1.04 -7.32 9.05
N ASN A 278 -0.81 -7.71 10.29
CA ASN A 278 -1.20 -6.97 11.50
C ASN A 278 0.05 -6.48 12.26
N ALA A 279 -0.15 -5.59 13.23
CA ALA A 279 0.95 -5.07 14.05
C ALA A 279 1.56 -6.15 14.96
N GLY A 280 2.81 -5.97 15.38
CA GLY A 280 3.55 -6.96 16.19
C GLY A 280 4.21 -8.05 15.33
N SER A 281 4.26 -9.28 15.84
CA SER A 281 4.79 -10.49 15.16
C SER A 281 3.83 -11.09 14.12
N ALA A 282 2.87 -10.29 13.66
CA ALA A 282 1.80 -10.67 12.76
C ALA A 282 1.00 -11.95 13.17
N PRO A 283 0.57 -12.11 14.44
CA PRO A 283 -0.03 -13.36 14.95
C PRO A 283 -1.39 -13.73 14.34
N ASP A 284 -2.03 -12.79 13.62
CA ASP A 284 -3.33 -13.03 12.99
C ASP A 284 -3.19 -13.25 11.48
N ARG A 285 -1.97 -13.23 10.94
CA ARG A 285 -1.73 -13.45 9.51
C ARG A 285 -2.37 -14.77 9.08
N GLY A 286 -3.18 -14.70 8.03
CA GLY A 286 -3.88 -15.87 7.48
C GLY A 286 -5.25 -16.13 8.11
N LYS A 287 -5.58 -15.55 9.27
CA LYS A 287 -6.93 -15.65 9.84
C LYS A 287 -7.94 -15.01 8.90
N VAL A 288 -9.14 -15.58 8.88
CA VAL A 288 -10.21 -15.19 7.96
C VAL A 288 -11.43 -14.63 8.67
N CYS A 289 -12.20 -13.84 7.93
CA CYS A 289 -13.57 -13.47 8.27
C CYS A 289 -14.46 -13.74 7.05
N ILE A 290 -15.61 -14.36 7.29
CA ILE A 290 -16.60 -14.72 6.28
C ILE A 290 -17.89 -13.96 6.61
N VAL A 291 -18.38 -13.21 5.63
CA VAL A 291 -19.62 -12.43 5.72
C VAL A 291 -20.54 -12.76 4.54
N GLY A 292 -21.85 -12.62 4.72
CA GLY A 292 -22.80 -12.70 3.60
C GLY A 292 -22.55 -11.57 2.59
N ARG A 293 -22.93 -11.77 1.33
CA ARG A 293 -22.77 -10.75 0.28
C ARG A 293 -23.45 -9.42 0.63
N ASN A 294 -22.81 -8.31 0.27
CA ASN A 294 -23.42 -7.00 0.17
C ASN A 294 -22.84 -6.26 -1.06
N PRO A 295 -23.56 -6.22 -2.19
CA PRO A 295 -23.08 -5.60 -3.42
C PRO A 295 -22.91 -4.08 -3.32
N ASP A 296 -23.50 -3.43 -2.30
CA ASP A 296 -23.44 -1.99 -2.08
C ASP A 296 -22.40 -1.59 -1.03
N ALA A 297 -21.74 -2.56 -0.37
CA ALA A 297 -20.78 -2.28 0.69
C ALA A 297 -19.50 -1.63 0.12
N VAL A 298 -19.34 -0.34 0.39
CA VAL A 298 -18.12 0.42 0.09
C VAL A 298 -17.06 0.35 1.19
N TRP A 299 -17.41 -0.16 2.38
CA TRP A 299 -16.53 -0.32 3.53
C TRP A 299 -16.93 -1.52 4.40
N PHE A 300 -16.07 -1.91 5.36
CA PHE A 300 -16.29 -3.03 6.29
C PHE A 300 -17.64 -2.96 7.01
N ASP A 301 -18.06 -1.77 7.44
CA ASP A 301 -19.31 -1.57 8.19
C ASP A 301 -20.56 -1.99 7.38
N GLY A 302 -20.45 -2.04 6.05
CA GLY A 302 -21.51 -2.56 5.18
C GLY A 302 -21.81 -4.04 5.39
N TYR A 303 -21.01 -4.78 6.16
CA TYR A 303 -21.23 -6.20 6.44
C TYR A 303 -21.54 -6.51 7.92
N ASN A 304 -21.69 -5.49 8.78
CA ASN A 304 -21.88 -5.68 10.23
C ASN A 304 -23.08 -6.56 10.60
N ASP A 305 -24.14 -6.51 9.79
CA ASP A 305 -25.39 -7.25 9.97
C ASP A 305 -25.37 -8.68 9.40
N ARG A 306 -24.27 -9.08 8.76
CA ARG A 306 -24.17 -10.35 8.00
C ARG A 306 -22.86 -11.09 8.24
N VAL A 307 -22.28 -10.94 9.42
CA VAL A 307 -21.09 -11.71 9.83
C VAL A 307 -21.48 -13.17 10.07
N LEU A 308 -20.84 -14.09 9.36
CA LEU A 308 -21.10 -15.54 9.44
C LEU A 308 -20.03 -16.27 10.25
N PHE A 309 -18.78 -15.82 10.12
CA PHE A 309 -17.62 -16.35 10.85
C PHE A 309 -16.55 -15.27 10.96
N ASP A 310 -15.96 -15.07 12.14
CA ASP A 310 -14.96 -14.00 12.34
C ASP A 310 -13.81 -14.43 13.26
N GLU A 311 -12.99 -15.38 12.80
CA GLU A 311 -11.75 -15.76 13.48
C GLU A 311 -10.73 -14.60 13.49
N ALA A 312 -10.70 -13.80 12.43
CA ALA A 312 -9.86 -12.61 12.33
C ALA A 312 -10.26 -11.52 13.35
N GLY A 313 -11.48 -11.56 13.88
CA GLY A 313 -12.09 -10.58 14.77
C GLY A 313 -12.17 -9.20 14.10
N LEU A 314 -12.50 -9.11 12.82
CA LEU A 314 -12.68 -7.84 12.12
C LEU A 314 -13.89 -7.06 12.66
N TYR A 315 -14.91 -7.77 13.14
CA TYR A 315 -16.19 -7.23 13.59
C TYR A 315 -16.40 -7.35 15.11
N ASP A 316 -15.39 -7.78 15.86
CA ASP A 316 -15.39 -7.74 17.32
C ASP A 316 -15.20 -6.30 17.82
N TYR A 317 -16.30 -5.55 17.87
CA TYR A 317 -16.32 -4.17 18.38
C TYR A 317 -16.23 -4.09 19.92
N ALA A 318 -16.17 -5.21 20.66
CA ALA A 318 -16.14 -5.22 22.13
C ALA A 318 -14.87 -4.58 22.75
N ARG A 319 -13.87 -4.20 21.95
CA ARG A 319 -12.70 -3.45 22.40
C ARG A 319 -12.84 -1.93 22.33
N VAL A 320 -13.88 -1.40 21.70
CA VAL A 320 -14.11 0.05 21.60
C VAL A 320 -14.81 0.59 22.86
N ASP A 321 -15.49 -0.26 23.63
CA ASP A 321 -16.23 0.08 24.86
C ASP A 321 -15.47 -0.25 26.16
N LYS A 322 -14.14 -0.09 26.19
CA LYS A 322 -13.45 -0.05 27.49
C LYS A 322 -13.77 1.28 28.19
N PRO A 323 -14.27 1.29 29.45
CA PRO A 323 -14.56 2.51 30.17
C PRO A 323 -13.30 3.39 30.24
N GLY A 324 -13.33 4.56 29.59
CA GLY A 324 -12.21 5.51 29.55
C GLY A 324 -11.66 5.86 28.17
N MET A 325 -12.16 5.25 27.08
CA MET A 325 -11.92 5.72 25.70
C MET A 325 -13.17 6.43 25.16
N ALA A 326 -12.96 7.57 24.49
CA ALA A 326 -14.04 8.37 23.90
C ALA A 326 -14.84 7.56 22.86
N PRO A 327 -16.15 7.78 22.73
CA PRO A 327 -17.03 6.98 21.87
C PRO A 327 -16.59 7.01 20.40
N ALA A 328 -16.84 5.91 19.69
CA ALA A 328 -16.44 5.68 18.29
C ALA A 328 -16.92 6.76 17.29
N SER A 329 -17.90 7.58 17.65
CA SER A 329 -18.30 8.75 16.86
C SER A 329 -17.19 9.82 16.77
N MET A 330 -16.25 9.86 17.72
CA MET A 330 -15.08 10.75 17.72
C MET A 330 -13.82 10.13 17.09
N MET A 331 -13.72 8.80 16.97
CA MET A 331 -12.54 8.10 16.40
C MET A 331 -12.56 7.95 14.87
N ARG A 332 -13.34 8.78 14.16
CA ARG A 332 -13.39 8.83 12.68
C ARG A 332 -12.11 9.36 12.01
N ARG A 333 -11.09 9.70 12.79
CA ARG A 333 -9.82 10.26 12.29
C ARG A 333 -8.66 9.42 12.82
N GLY A 334 -8.11 8.55 11.98
CA GLY A 334 -6.74 8.08 12.21
C GLY A 334 -6.50 6.60 12.03
N CYS A 335 -6.34 6.16 10.78
CA CYS A 335 -5.49 5.02 10.45
C CYS A 335 -4.71 5.24 9.13
N SER A 336 -3.65 6.06 9.19
CA SER A 336 -2.49 6.04 8.28
C SER A 336 -1.45 5.04 8.74
#